data_AF-A0A7S3ALB5-F1
#
_entry.id   AF-A0A7S3ALB5-F1
#
_cell.length_a   1.000
_cell.length_b   1.000
_cell.length_c   1.000
_cell.angle_alpha   90.00
_cell.angle_beta   90.00
_cell.angle_gamma   90.00
#
_symmetry.space_group_name_H-M   'P 1'
#
loop_
_entity.id
_entity.type
_entity.pdbx_description
1 polymer ?
#
loop_
_entity_poly.entity_id
_entity_poly.type
_entity_poly.pdbx_seq_one_letter_code
_entity_poly.pdbx_strand_id
1 'polypeptide(L)'
;SDQFHYLHHKHFECNYGPGDCPLDRWFGTFKDKIVTKAEAAPDAHDIPGTDASDTDAPGRGAAVHDAKSTLFGFPEIGSFVYMLGAVLLPLAALVGAMRDPSSLPTAVGPLNGAQAVALLCSAGPVLVGLLLLLVTDRKAHSRPRFTFTSPFHKEGLVGALGLHLAVGVAVTVVPVYHMVHMVLAPPGLSAYCSLHGC
;
A
#
# COMPACT_ATOMS: atom_id res chain seq x y z
N SER A 1 2.64 13.18 -2.30
CA SER A 1 3.35 12.55 -3.43
C SER A 1 4.79 12.42 -3.03
N ASP A 2 5.35 11.21 -3.05
CA ASP A 2 6.78 11.01 -2.84
C ASP A 2 7.60 11.56 -4.03
N GLN A 3 8.93 11.63 -3.87
CA GLN A 3 9.84 12.16 -4.88
C GLN A 3 9.86 11.33 -6.17
N PHE A 4 9.74 10.01 -6.08
CA PHE A 4 9.80 9.11 -7.23
C PHE A 4 8.56 9.22 -8.10
N HIS A 5 7.40 9.33 -7.46
CA HIS A 5 6.11 9.57 -8.10
C HIS A 5 6.05 10.96 -8.71
N TYR A 6 6.65 11.97 -8.07
CA TYR A 6 6.81 13.29 -8.70
C TYR A 6 7.67 13.22 -9.97
N LEU A 7 8.81 12.51 -9.93
CA LEU A 7 9.67 12.29 -11.09
C LEU A 7 8.95 11.50 -12.20
N HIS A 8 8.12 10.52 -11.83
CA HIS A 8 7.26 9.78 -12.76
C HIS A 8 6.30 10.73 -13.48
N HIS A 9 5.57 11.60 -12.77
CA HIS A 9 4.70 12.61 -13.41
C HIS A 9 5.45 13.68 -14.19
N LYS A 10 6.72 13.95 -13.84
CA LYS A 10 7.53 14.93 -14.57
C LYS A 10 8.08 14.36 -15.88
N HIS A 11 8.56 13.13 -15.87
CA HIS A 11 9.30 12.55 -17.00
C HIS A 11 8.57 11.42 -17.73
N PHE A 12 7.44 10.93 -17.21
CA PHE A 12 6.52 9.87 -17.69
C PHE A 12 7.15 8.51 -18.09
N GLU A 13 8.45 8.47 -18.37
CA GLU A 13 9.23 7.34 -18.86
C GLU A 13 10.11 6.72 -17.76
N CYS A 14 9.82 6.99 -16.48
CA CYS A 14 10.63 6.52 -15.35
C CYS A 14 9.79 6.23 -14.11
N ASN A 15 10.32 5.45 -13.16
CA ASN A 15 9.72 5.19 -11.84
C ASN A 15 8.25 4.72 -11.94
N TYR A 16 7.98 3.70 -12.75
CA TYR A 16 6.64 3.14 -12.94
C TYR A 16 6.08 2.47 -11.67
N GLY A 17 6.96 2.00 -10.79
CA GLY A 17 6.61 1.38 -9.53
C GLY A 17 6.73 2.33 -8.33
N PRO A 18 6.17 1.93 -7.17
CA PRO A 18 6.50 2.54 -5.88
C PRO A 18 8.02 2.47 -5.64
N GLY A 19 8.61 3.45 -4.94
CA GLY A 19 10.07 3.53 -4.73
C GLY A 19 10.71 2.31 -4.03
N ASP A 20 9.90 1.49 -3.35
CA ASP A 20 10.31 0.26 -2.69
C ASP A 20 10.38 -0.96 -3.64
N CYS A 21 9.89 -0.80 -4.87
CA CYS A 21 9.89 -1.85 -5.88
C CYS A 21 11.18 -1.81 -6.71
N PRO A 22 12.00 -2.88 -6.77
CA PRO A 22 13.26 -2.87 -7.50
C PRO A 22 13.09 -2.95 -9.03
N LEU A 23 11.86 -3.06 -9.55
CA LEU A 23 11.58 -3.27 -10.97
C LEU A 23 12.16 -2.16 -11.85
N ASP A 24 11.97 -0.90 -11.47
CA ASP A 24 12.50 0.22 -12.26
C ASP A 24 14.04 0.21 -12.33
N ARG A 25 14.71 -0.35 -11.33
CA ARG A 25 16.17 -0.50 -11.34
C ARG A 25 16.62 -1.69 -12.18
N TRP A 26 15.88 -2.79 -12.13
CA TRP A 26 16.16 -3.97 -12.95
C TRP A 26 15.97 -3.70 -14.44
N PHE A 27 14.97 -2.88 -14.79
CA PHE A 27 14.69 -2.52 -16.19
C PHE A 27 15.32 -1.18 -16.61
N GLY A 28 16.11 -0.53 -15.75
CA GLY A 28 16.84 0.69 -16.08
C GLY A 28 15.98 1.95 -16.24
N THR A 29 14.74 1.94 -15.74
CA THR A 29 13.78 3.06 -15.76
C THR A 29 13.79 3.88 -14.47
N PHE A 30 14.71 3.62 -13.54
CA PHE A 30 14.80 4.33 -12.25
C PHE A 30 15.48 5.69 -12.38
N LYS A 31 14.82 6.75 -11.87
CA LYS A 31 15.39 8.10 -11.73
C LYS A 31 15.36 8.54 -10.27
N ASP A 32 16.55 8.79 -9.72
CA ASP A 32 16.75 9.11 -8.30
C ASP A 32 16.63 10.60 -8.00
N LYS A 33 17.10 11.47 -8.91
CA LYS A 33 17.24 12.91 -8.66
C LYS A 33 16.44 13.75 -9.64
N ILE A 34 15.94 14.87 -9.14
CA ILE A 34 15.53 16.00 -9.98
C ILE A 34 16.83 16.64 -10.48
N VAL A 35 17.26 16.31 -11.69
CA VAL A 35 18.44 16.94 -12.29
C VAL A 35 18.13 18.42 -12.49
N THR A 36 18.86 19.29 -11.79
CA THR A 36 18.87 20.73 -12.07
C THR A 36 19.82 20.98 -13.23
N LYS A 37 19.46 21.94 -14.10
CA LYS A 37 20.13 22.25 -15.38
C LYS A 37 21.65 22.50 -15.28
N ALA A 38 22.20 22.67 -14.07
CA ALA A 38 23.63 22.86 -13.84
C ALA A 38 24.48 21.57 -13.91
N GLU A 39 23.88 20.38 -13.79
CA GLU A 39 24.61 19.09 -13.85
C GLU A 39 24.45 18.36 -15.18
N ALA A 40 23.69 18.92 -16.13
CA ALA A 40 23.42 18.30 -17.42
C ALA A 40 24.13 19.03 -18.57
N ALA A 41 25.43 18.72 -18.78
CA ALA A 41 26.15 18.67 -20.06
C ALA A 41 27.68 18.73 -19.81
N PRO A 42 28.52 17.97 -20.55
CA PRO A 42 28.45 17.81 -22.00
C PRO A 42 28.36 16.35 -22.44
N ASP A 43 27.43 16.03 -23.35
CA ASP A 43 27.40 14.86 -24.27
C ASP A 43 25.98 14.34 -24.57
N ALA A 44 24.92 15.01 -24.10
CA ALA A 44 23.57 14.75 -24.61
C ALA A 44 23.38 15.52 -25.93
N HIS A 45 23.58 14.82 -27.04
CA HIS A 45 23.12 15.22 -28.36
C HIS A 45 21.66 15.70 -28.30
N ASP A 46 21.47 16.92 -28.82
CA ASP A 46 20.26 17.51 -29.39
C ASP A 46 18.93 16.76 -29.16
N ILE A 47 18.15 17.22 -28.18
CA ILE A 47 16.68 17.14 -28.26
C ILE A 47 16.14 18.57 -28.13
N PRO A 48 15.64 19.18 -29.22
CA PRO A 48 15.08 20.52 -29.19
C PRO A 48 13.69 20.52 -28.54
N GLY A 49 13.44 21.40 -27.57
CA GLY A 49 12.07 21.74 -27.15
C GLY A 49 11.79 21.79 -25.65
N THR A 50 12.68 22.33 -24.81
CA THR A 50 12.32 22.63 -23.41
C THR A 50 12.47 24.10 -23.12
N ASP A 51 11.33 24.79 -23.22
CA ASP A 51 11.16 26.19 -22.87
C ASP A 51 11.41 26.39 -21.38
N ALA A 52 12.19 27.41 -21.08
CA ALA A 52 12.59 27.78 -19.74
C ALA A 52 11.53 28.67 -19.10
N SER A 53 10.84 28.16 -18.08
CA SER A 53 10.27 29.01 -17.03
C SER A 53 10.05 28.20 -15.74
N ASP A 54 10.12 28.89 -14.61
CA ASP A 54 9.87 28.42 -13.24
C ASP A 54 11.07 27.81 -12.50
N THR A 55 12.13 28.62 -12.42
CA THR A 55 12.87 28.75 -11.15
C THR A 55 12.04 29.62 -10.21
N ASP A 56 11.60 29.06 -9.07
CA ASP A 56 11.68 29.70 -7.74
C ASP A 56 10.87 28.91 -6.69
N ALA A 57 11.56 28.11 -5.87
CA ALA A 57 11.06 27.72 -4.56
C ALA A 57 12.23 27.53 -3.57
N PRO A 58 12.24 28.20 -2.41
CA PRO A 58 13.38 28.22 -1.50
C PRO A 58 13.45 26.95 -0.65
N GLY A 59 14.57 26.24 -0.78
CA GLY A 59 15.38 25.69 0.31
C GLY A 59 14.66 25.20 1.57
N ARG A 60 13.82 24.19 1.47
CA ARG A 60 13.56 23.29 2.59
C ARG A 60 13.95 21.89 2.12
N GLY A 61 15.18 21.48 2.47
CA GLY A 61 15.70 20.17 2.12
C GLY A 61 14.65 19.12 2.45
N ALA A 62 14.05 18.54 1.41
CA ALA A 62 13.24 17.36 1.56
C ALA A 62 14.16 16.35 2.24
N ALA A 63 13.77 15.91 3.45
CA ALA A 63 14.46 14.83 4.11
C ALA A 63 14.52 13.70 3.07
N VAL A 64 15.73 13.41 2.60
CA VAL A 64 16.01 12.28 1.72
C VAL A 64 15.58 11.09 2.55
N HIS A 65 14.35 10.61 2.36
CA HIS A 65 13.98 9.28 2.77
C HIS A 65 14.99 8.41 2.05
N ASP A 66 15.91 7.85 2.83
CA ASP A 66 17.04 7.04 2.39
C ASP A 66 16.49 5.75 1.78
N ALA A 67 15.89 5.87 0.59
CA ALA A 67 15.44 4.79 -0.25
C ALA A 67 16.67 4.17 -0.91
N LYS A 68 17.50 3.56 -0.07
CA LYS A 68 18.46 2.53 -0.47
C LYS A 68 17.71 1.28 -0.91
N SER A 69 16.79 1.40 -1.87
CA SER A 69 16.70 0.31 -2.83
C SER A 69 18.09 0.21 -3.46
N THR A 70 18.66 -0.97 -3.56
CA THR A 70 19.88 -1.24 -4.34
C THR A 70 19.53 -2.41 -5.25
N LEU A 71 20.30 -2.66 -6.31
CA LEU A 71 20.03 -3.77 -7.25
C LEU A 71 19.89 -5.13 -6.52
N PHE A 72 20.59 -5.27 -5.39
CA PHE A 72 20.55 -6.39 -4.43
C PHE A 72 20.02 -5.96 -3.05
N GLY A 73 19.36 -4.81 -2.98
CA GLY A 73 18.88 -4.22 -1.75
C GLY A 73 17.72 -5.00 -1.23
N PHE A 74 17.94 -5.75 -0.17
CA PHE A 74 16.86 -6.37 0.56
C PHE A 74 15.86 -5.29 0.97
N PRO A 75 14.55 -5.55 0.82
CA PRO A 75 13.53 -4.67 1.37
C PRO A 75 13.83 -4.43 2.86
N GLU A 76 13.49 -3.24 3.35
CA GLU A 76 13.57 -2.96 4.78
C GLU A 76 12.89 -4.09 5.56
N ILE A 77 13.49 -4.54 6.67
CA ILE A 77 13.00 -5.71 7.40
C ILE A 77 11.51 -5.56 7.75
N GLY A 78 11.07 -4.34 8.11
CA GLY A 78 9.67 -4.03 8.34
C GLY A 78 8.78 -4.28 7.12
N SER A 79 9.18 -3.77 5.95
CA SER A 79 8.47 -3.98 4.67
C SER A 79 8.47 -5.44 4.23
N PHE A 80 9.57 -6.16 4.46
CA PHE A 80 9.65 -7.59 4.16
C PHE A 80 8.70 -8.40 5.03
N VAL A 81 8.70 -8.16 6.34
CA VAL A 81 7.80 -8.82 7.29
C VAL A 81 6.34 -8.48 6.98
N TYR A 82 6.07 -7.22 6.61
CA TYR A 82 4.73 -6.80 6.17
C TYR A 82 4.29 -7.59 4.94
N MET A 83 5.08 -7.60 3.86
CA MET A 83 4.73 -8.28 2.61
C MET A 83 4.54 -9.78 2.82
N LEU A 84 5.43 -10.42 3.58
CA LEU A 84 5.34 -11.84 3.87
C LEU A 84 4.11 -12.16 4.73
N GLY A 85 3.85 -11.39 5.78
CA GLY A 85 2.69 -11.57 6.64
C GLY A 85 1.37 -11.30 5.93
N ALA A 86 1.29 -10.21 5.16
CA ALA A 86 0.10 -9.80 4.44
C ALA A 86 -0.27 -10.77 3.29
N VAL A 87 0.68 -11.52 2.75
CA VAL A 87 0.43 -12.50 1.68
C VAL A 87 0.29 -13.91 2.24
N LEU A 88 1.23 -14.38 3.05
CA LEU A 88 1.24 -15.77 3.49
C LEU A 88 0.15 -16.08 4.51
N LEU A 89 -0.20 -15.13 5.38
CA LEU A 89 -1.20 -15.37 6.42
C LEU A 89 -2.60 -15.55 5.81
N PRO A 90 -3.07 -14.69 4.90
CA PRO A 90 -4.34 -14.93 4.22
C PRO A 90 -4.31 -16.15 3.28
N LEU A 91 -3.19 -16.38 2.58
CA LEU A 91 -3.06 -17.52 1.68
C LEU A 91 -3.12 -18.85 2.43
N ALA A 92 -2.42 -18.97 3.56
CA ALA A 92 -2.46 -20.16 4.40
C ALA A 92 -3.87 -20.42 4.94
N ALA A 93 -4.58 -19.38 5.39
CA ALA A 93 -5.95 -19.48 5.86
C ALA A 93 -6.92 -19.90 4.74
N LEU A 94 -6.76 -19.35 3.54
CA LEU A 94 -7.56 -19.72 2.37
C LEU A 94 -7.32 -21.17 1.94
N VAL A 95 -6.06 -21.61 1.85
CA VAL A 95 -5.71 -22.98 1.50
C VAL A 95 -6.21 -23.97 2.57
N GLY A 96 -6.10 -23.62 3.85
CA GLY A 96 -6.65 -24.41 4.94
C GLY A 96 -8.17 -24.56 4.83
N ALA A 97 -8.88 -23.45 4.63
CA ALA A 97 -10.33 -23.43 4.44
C ALA A 97 -10.80 -24.25 3.24
N MET A 98 -10.04 -24.24 2.14
CA MET A 98 -10.34 -25.04 0.95
C MET A 98 -10.10 -26.54 1.15
N ARG A 99 -9.11 -26.92 1.97
CA ARG A 99 -8.77 -28.33 2.21
C ARG A 99 -9.66 -28.98 3.26
N ASP A 100 -9.96 -28.26 4.32
CA ASP A 100 -10.84 -28.72 5.39
C ASP A 100 -11.65 -27.53 5.93
N PRO A 101 -12.89 -27.33 5.45
CA PRO A 101 -13.77 -26.27 5.93
C PRO A 101 -14.09 -26.37 7.42
N SER A 102 -13.93 -27.54 8.04
CA SER A 102 -14.14 -27.71 9.49
C SER A 102 -12.96 -27.23 10.33
N SER A 103 -11.79 -27.03 9.71
CA SER A 103 -10.58 -26.47 10.33
C SER A 103 -10.56 -24.94 10.41
N LEU A 104 -11.56 -24.29 9.81
CA LEU A 104 -11.70 -22.85 9.83
C LEU A 104 -11.72 -22.32 11.27
N PRO A 105 -10.88 -21.34 11.64
CA PRO A 105 -10.87 -20.79 12.98
C PRO A 105 -12.21 -20.09 13.26
N THR A 106 -13.10 -20.79 13.97
CA THR A 106 -14.36 -20.27 14.52
C THR A 106 -14.14 -19.36 15.74
N ALA A 107 -12.88 -19.13 16.11
CA ALA A 107 -12.49 -18.47 17.36
C ALA A 107 -12.78 -16.95 17.41
N VAL A 108 -13.32 -16.34 16.35
CA VAL A 108 -13.58 -14.89 16.28
C VAL A 108 -15.09 -14.60 16.36
N GLY A 109 -15.68 -14.81 17.53
CA GLY A 109 -17.05 -14.39 17.84
C GLY A 109 -18.15 -15.15 17.07
N PRO A 110 -19.26 -14.50 16.66
CA PRO A 110 -20.39 -15.14 15.98
C PRO A 110 -20.12 -15.45 14.48
N LEU A 111 -18.90 -15.20 13.99
CA LEU A 111 -18.58 -15.31 12.58
C LEU A 111 -18.38 -16.77 12.17
N ASN A 112 -18.96 -17.16 11.03
CA ASN A 112 -18.66 -18.45 10.44
C ASN A 112 -17.24 -18.47 9.86
N GLY A 113 -16.71 -19.66 9.58
CA GLY A 113 -15.35 -19.81 9.04
C GLY A 113 -15.11 -19.04 7.75
N ALA A 114 -16.06 -19.07 6.81
CA ALA A 114 -15.95 -18.36 5.53
C ALA A 114 -15.89 -16.83 5.74
N GLN A 115 -16.65 -16.29 6.68
CA GLN A 115 -16.61 -14.88 7.09
C GLN A 115 -15.27 -14.52 7.72
N ALA A 116 -14.73 -15.38 8.59
CA ALA A 116 -13.44 -15.16 9.22
C ALA A 116 -12.30 -15.09 8.19
N VAL A 117 -12.26 -16.02 7.22
CA VAL A 117 -11.23 -16.01 6.16
C VAL A 117 -11.44 -14.86 5.19
N ALA A 118 -12.68 -14.54 4.82
CA ALA A 118 -12.95 -13.38 3.98
C ALA A 118 -12.53 -12.06 4.64
N LEU A 119 -12.75 -11.89 5.96
CA LEU A 119 -12.24 -10.74 6.71
C LEU A 119 -10.71 -10.73 6.77
N LEU A 120 -10.08 -11.89 6.98
CA LEU A 120 -8.63 -11.98 7.03
C LEU A 120 -8.00 -11.61 5.68
N CYS A 121 -8.56 -12.08 4.56
CA CYS A 121 -8.06 -11.74 3.23
C CYS A 121 -8.28 -10.26 2.86
N SER A 122 -9.39 -9.67 3.28
CA SER A 122 -9.75 -8.30 2.88
C SER A 122 -9.16 -7.23 3.80
N ALA A 123 -9.26 -7.40 5.12
CA ALA A 123 -8.82 -6.42 6.13
C ALA A 123 -7.49 -6.80 6.80
N GLY A 124 -7.06 -8.06 6.70
CA GLY A 124 -5.83 -8.55 7.35
C GLY A 124 -4.57 -7.75 7.00
N PRO A 125 -4.27 -7.45 5.72
CA PRO A 125 -3.13 -6.61 5.36
C PRO A 125 -3.14 -5.23 6.03
N VAL A 126 -4.31 -4.61 6.18
CA VAL A 126 -4.44 -3.31 6.87
C VAL A 126 -4.13 -3.47 8.36
N LEU A 127 -4.69 -4.50 9.00
CA LEU A 127 -4.47 -4.76 10.43
C LEU A 127 -3.01 -5.12 10.73
N VAL A 128 -2.38 -5.92 9.88
CA VAL A 128 -0.94 -6.25 9.99
C VAL A 128 -0.09 -4.99 9.85
N GLY A 129 -0.42 -4.11 8.91
CA GLY A 129 0.26 -2.83 8.74
C GLY A 129 0.14 -1.94 9.99
N LEU A 130 -1.07 -1.83 10.55
CA LEU A 130 -1.31 -1.07 11.78
C LEU A 130 -0.57 -1.68 12.98
N LEU A 131 -0.54 -3.01 13.10
CA LEU A 131 0.16 -3.72 14.16
C LEU A 131 1.68 -3.58 14.03
N LEU A 132 2.22 -3.69 12.82
CA LEU A 132 3.64 -3.44 12.59
C LEU A 132 3.98 -2.00 12.92
N LEU A 133 3.14 -1.03 12.55
CA LEU A 133 3.35 0.38 12.90
C LEU A 133 3.34 0.61 14.43
N LEU A 134 2.45 -0.06 15.16
CA LEU A 134 2.45 -0.05 16.63
C LEU A 134 3.75 -0.61 17.22
N VAL A 135 4.31 -1.65 16.61
CA VAL A 135 5.51 -2.35 17.11
C VAL A 135 6.79 -1.61 16.72
N THR A 136 6.87 -1.05 15.52
CA THR A 136 8.11 -0.46 14.98
C THR A 136 8.28 1.02 15.33
N ASP A 137 7.20 1.80 15.37
CA ASP A 137 7.30 3.22 15.67
C ASP A 137 7.16 3.49 17.16
N ARG A 138 8.26 3.90 17.80
CA ARG A 138 8.28 4.32 19.21
C ARG A 138 7.33 5.50 19.49
N LYS A 139 7.02 6.31 18.47
CA LYS A 139 6.08 7.43 18.57
C LYS A 139 4.63 7.00 18.47
N ALA A 140 4.33 5.77 18.03
CA ALA A 140 2.96 5.26 17.96
C ALA A 140 2.26 5.34 19.34
N HIS A 141 2.98 5.05 20.42
CA HIS A 141 2.43 5.15 21.77
C HIS A 141 2.38 6.58 22.33
N SER A 142 3.35 7.43 22.00
CA SER A 142 3.42 8.79 22.56
C SER A 142 2.61 9.82 21.77
N ARG A 143 2.38 9.59 20.47
CA ARG A 143 1.60 10.47 19.58
C ARG A 143 0.75 9.64 18.59
N PRO A 144 -0.22 8.84 19.09
CA PRO A 144 -0.95 7.87 18.27
C PRO A 144 -1.69 8.53 17.10
N ARG A 145 -2.37 9.66 17.33
CA ARG A 145 -3.07 10.37 16.26
C ARG A 145 -2.13 10.79 15.14
N PHE A 146 -0.95 11.30 15.47
CA PHE A 146 0.01 11.69 14.46
C PHE A 146 0.52 10.46 13.69
N THR A 147 0.89 9.39 14.37
CA THR A 147 1.43 8.19 13.71
C THR A 147 0.40 7.48 12.83
N PHE A 148 -0.83 7.25 13.30
CA PHE A 148 -1.82 6.46 12.55
C PHE A 148 -2.56 7.22 11.46
N THR A 149 -2.72 8.54 11.62
CA THR A 149 -3.58 9.33 10.73
C THR A 149 -2.83 10.42 9.99
N SER A 150 -1.49 10.47 10.07
CA SER A 150 -0.72 11.37 9.21
C SER A 150 -0.98 11.05 7.72
N PRO A 151 -1.16 12.06 6.85
CA PRO A 151 -1.05 13.50 7.10
C PRO A 151 -2.30 14.17 7.72
N PHE A 152 -3.44 13.47 7.77
CA PHE A 152 -4.74 13.95 8.25
C PHE A 152 -4.91 14.07 9.78
N HIS A 153 -3.83 14.01 10.56
CA HIS A 153 -3.84 14.02 12.03
C HIS A 153 -4.50 15.25 12.69
N LYS A 154 -4.75 16.32 11.93
CA LYS A 154 -5.44 17.54 12.38
C LYS A 154 -6.93 17.55 12.04
N GLU A 155 -7.39 16.62 11.21
CA GLU A 155 -8.77 16.54 10.77
C GLU A 155 -9.60 15.63 11.68
N GLY A 156 -10.90 15.89 11.71
CA GLY A 156 -11.87 15.00 12.34
C GLY A 156 -12.13 13.75 11.50
N LEU A 157 -12.82 12.78 12.10
CA LEU A 157 -13.20 11.54 11.42
C LEU A 157 -14.24 11.79 10.30
N VAL A 158 -15.04 12.85 10.43
CA VAL A 158 -15.91 13.36 9.38
C VAL A 158 -15.14 14.46 8.63
N GLY A 159 -14.68 14.15 7.41
CA GLY A 159 -13.77 15.01 6.65
C GLY A 159 -13.07 14.23 5.52
N ALA A 160 -11.91 14.72 5.04
CA ALA A 160 -11.17 14.05 3.98
C ALA A 160 -10.65 12.67 4.43
N LEU A 161 -10.19 12.55 5.67
CA LEU A 161 -9.81 11.26 6.26
C LEU A 161 -10.97 10.25 6.22
N GLY A 162 -12.15 10.65 6.67
CA GLY A 162 -13.34 9.80 6.67
C GLY A 162 -13.75 9.37 5.27
N LEU A 163 -13.73 10.30 4.31
CA LEU A 163 -14.01 10.01 2.92
C LEU A 163 -12.99 9.03 2.33
N HIS A 164 -11.70 9.22 2.59
CA HIS A 164 -10.64 8.31 2.14
C HIS A 164 -10.81 6.90 2.72
N LEU A 165 -11.11 6.79 4.02
CA LEU A 165 -11.37 5.50 4.65
C LEU A 165 -12.63 4.84 4.09
N ALA A 166 -13.71 5.60 3.90
CA ALA A 166 -14.96 5.08 3.36
C ALA A 166 -14.80 4.58 1.91
N VAL A 167 -14.20 5.39 1.04
CA VAL A 167 -13.92 5.02 -0.36
C VAL A 167 -12.95 3.85 -0.41
N GLY A 168 -11.89 3.86 0.42
CA GLY A 168 -10.95 2.76 0.52
C GLY A 168 -11.64 1.45 0.88
N VAL A 169 -12.42 1.43 1.97
CA VAL A 169 -13.19 0.24 2.38
C VAL A 169 -14.14 -0.22 1.28
N ALA A 170 -14.87 0.70 0.65
CA ALA A 170 -15.85 0.38 -0.38
C ALA A 170 -15.22 -0.20 -1.66
N VAL A 171 -14.03 0.27 -2.06
CA VAL A 171 -13.38 -0.13 -3.31
C VAL A 171 -12.42 -1.30 -3.13
N THR A 172 -11.83 -1.49 -1.94
CA THR A 172 -10.82 -2.55 -1.72
C THR A 172 -11.31 -3.65 -0.77
N VAL A 173 -11.78 -3.30 0.42
CA VAL A 173 -12.13 -4.29 1.45
C VAL A 173 -13.42 -5.03 1.09
N VAL A 174 -14.47 -4.30 0.74
CA VAL A 174 -15.81 -4.86 0.46
C VAL A 174 -15.78 -5.83 -0.74
N PRO A 175 -15.20 -5.50 -1.91
CA PRO A 175 -15.21 -6.41 -3.06
C PRO A 175 -14.41 -7.68 -2.80
N VAL A 176 -13.23 -7.57 -2.16
CA VAL A 176 -12.40 -8.73 -1.81
C VAL A 176 -13.12 -9.62 -0.79
N TYR A 177 -13.77 -9.03 0.21
CA TYR A 177 -14.58 -9.76 1.17
C TYR A 177 -15.70 -10.55 0.49
N HIS A 178 -16.50 -9.89 -0.35
CA HIS A 178 -17.60 -10.55 -1.06
C HIS A 178 -17.10 -11.67 -1.98
N MET A 179 -16.00 -11.44 -2.70
CA MET A 179 -15.40 -12.46 -3.57
C MET A 179 -14.97 -13.69 -2.78
N VAL A 180 -14.17 -13.52 -1.73
CA VAL A 180 -13.67 -14.65 -0.92
C VAL A 180 -14.82 -15.36 -0.21
N HIS A 181 -15.77 -14.62 0.36
CA HIS A 181 -16.93 -15.21 1.02
C HIS A 181 -17.84 -15.95 0.04
N MET A 182 -18.00 -15.48 -1.20
CA MET A 182 -18.77 -16.19 -2.23
C MET A 182 -18.13 -17.52 -2.61
N VAL A 183 -16.79 -17.58 -2.67
CA VAL A 183 -16.05 -18.81 -2.98
C VAL A 183 -16.13 -19.84 -1.85
N LEU A 184 -16.12 -19.39 -0.59
CA LEU A 184 -16.05 -20.28 0.58
C LEU A 184 -17.40 -20.62 1.20
N ALA A 185 -18.41 -19.75 1.06
CA ALA A 185 -19.72 -19.98 1.66
C ALA A 185 -20.52 -21.03 0.87
N PRO A 186 -21.40 -21.80 1.54
CA PRO A 186 -22.32 -22.69 0.85
C PRO A 186 -23.21 -21.93 -0.15
N PRO A 187 -23.67 -22.58 -1.23
CA PRO A 187 -24.62 -22.00 -2.18
C PRO A 187 -25.83 -21.41 -1.45
N GLY A 188 -26.21 -20.18 -1.80
CA GLY A 188 -27.35 -19.47 -1.20
C GLY A 188 -27.05 -18.75 0.13
N LEU A 189 -25.90 -19.00 0.77
CA LEU A 189 -25.54 -18.39 2.06
C LEU A 189 -24.44 -17.33 1.96
N SER A 190 -24.06 -16.91 0.75
CA SER A 190 -23.06 -15.87 0.57
C SER A 190 -23.60 -14.49 0.97
N ALA A 191 -22.72 -13.60 1.45
CA ALA A 191 -23.09 -12.21 1.73
C ALA A 191 -23.63 -11.49 0.48
N TYR A 192 -23.16 -11.89 -0.71
CA TYR A 192 -23.70 -11.42 -1.99
C TYR A 192 -25.15 -11.88 -2.18
N CYS A 193 -25.43 -13.17 -1.94
CA CYS A 193 -26.78 -13.74 -2.02
C CYS A 193 -27.75 -13.05 -1.06
N SER A 194 -27.30 -12.74 0.16
CA SER A 194 -28.11 -12.03 1.16
C SER A 194 -28.52 -10.62 0.71
N LEU A 195 -27.69 -9.95 -0.10
CA LEU A 195 -27.97 -8.60 -0.59
C LEU A 195 -28.83 -8.59 -1.86
N HIS A 196 -28.66 -9.60 -2.72
CA HIS A 196 -29.29 -9.64 -4.06
C HIS A 196 -30.47 -10.61 -4.16
N GLY A 197 -30.71 -11.45 -3.15
CA GLY A 197 -31.81 -12.41 -3.09
C GLY A 197 -31.67 -13.54 -4.10
N CYS A 198 -30.72 -14.46 -3.87
CA CYS A 198 -30.54 -15.66 -4.68
C CYS A 198 -31.09 -16.94 -4.03
#